data_AF-A0A3C1M1B0-F1
#
_entry.id   AF-A0A3C1M1B0-F1
#
_cell.length_a   1.000
_cell.length_b   1.000
_cell.length_c   1.000
_cell.angle_alpha   90.00
_cell.angle_beta   90.00
_cell.angle_gamma   90.00
#
_symmetry.space_group_name_H-M   'P 1'
#
loop_
_entity.id
_entity.type
_entity.pdbx_description
1 polymer ?
#
loop_
_entity_poly.entity_id
_entity_poly.type
_entity_poly.pdbx_seq_one_letter_code
_entity_poly.pdbx_strand_id
1 'polypeptide(L)'
;MGKSLAFAMTQTAAHKLFAPFKQILPTWVAQPLRSLGTVVLGPWWMMQRTGYFRSAWVRKAVTTTGQPLPWYTYPSIEFLKYRPYDDRTVLEFGGGQSTLWWAARAKHVVTLEGDESWYRQIRGQMPANVALHYVSMNSPEENIAAVQAVLAEAGHTHYDVIAIDGLYRNELVPRALEALSGDGVILSR
;
A
#
# COMPACT_ATOMS: atom_id res chain seq x y z
N MET A 1 -18.67 -37.77 20.72
CA MET A 1 -17.68 -38.13 19.67
C MET A 1 -17.23 -36.86 18.96
N GLY A 2 -16.24 -36.16 19.51
CA GLY A 2 -15.67 -34.95 18.91
C GLY A 2 -14.39 -35.29 18.17
N LYS A 3 -14.37 -35.13 16.84
CA LYS A 3 -13.13 -35.23 16.05
C LYS A 3 -12.36 -33.92 16.21
N SER A 4 -11.23 -33.99 16.90
CA SER A 4 -10.22 -32.93 16.91
C SER A 4 -9.68 -32.77 15.49
N LEU A 5 -9.97 -31.63 14.86
CA LEU A 5 -9.34 -31.21 13.60
C LEU A 5 -7.90 -30.76 13.92
N ALA A 6 -6.99 -31.73 13.95
CA ALA A 6 -5.57 -31.44 13.92
C ALA A 6 -5.24 -30.77 12.58
N PHE A 7 -4.95 -29.47 12.62
CA PHE A 7 -4.41 -28.74 11.48
C PHE A 7 -3.02 -29.30 11.19
N ALA A 8 -2.91 -30.19 10.20
CA ALA A 8 -1.63 -30.71 9.77
C ALA A 8 -0.81 -29.55 9.18
N MET A 9 0.15 -29.02 9.95
CA MET A 9 1.16 -28.13 9.41
C MET A 9 1.94 -28.91 8.36
N THR A 10 1.63 -28.70 7.09
CA THR A 10 2.38 -29.26 5.97
C THR A 10 3.83 -28.76 6.08
N GLN A 11 4.74 -29.62 6.51
CA GLN A 11 6.16 -29.27 6.55
C GLN A 11 6.60 -28.89 5.14
N THR A 12 6.98 -27.63 4.96
CA THR A 12 7.53 -27.11 3.71
C THR A 12 8.77 -27.92 3.31
N ALA A 13 9.08 -28.01 2.01
CA ALA A 13 10.24 -28.77 1.52
C ALA A 13 11.56 -28.38 2.22
N ALA A 14 11.69 -27.10 2.60
CA ALA A 14 12.79 -26.61 3.42
C ALA A 14 12.85 -27.27 4.81
N HIS A 15 11.72 -27.47 5.49
CA HIS A 15 11.69 -28.17 6.79
C HIS A 15 12.18 -29.60 6.68
N LYS A 16 11.81 -30.32 5.61
CA LYS A 16 12.30 -31.69 5.37
C LYS A 16 13.79 -31.73 5.04
N LEU A 17 14.28 -30.73 4.30
CA LEU A 17 15.69 -30.60 3.93
C LEU A 17 16.60 -30.32 5.15
N PHE A 18 16.14 -29.51 6.11
CA PHE A 18 16.90 -29.13 7.30
C PHE A 18 16.68 -30.05 8.52
N ALA A 19 15.70 -30.94 8.48
CA ALA A 19 15.39 -31.88 9.57
C ALA A 19 16.60 -32.75 10.00
N PRO A 20 17.38 -33.38 9.10
CA PRO A 20 18.52 -34.20 9.50
C PRO A 20 19.69 -33.38 10.06
N PHE A 21 19.89 -32.14 9.59
CA PHE A 21 20.97 -31.27 10.09
C PHE A 21 20.80 -30.86 11.56
N LYS A 22 19.55 -30.77 12.04
CA LYS A 22 19.25 -30.51 13.46
C LYS A 22 19.61 -31.66 14.39
N GLN A 23 19.74 -32.88 13.85
CA GLN A 23 20.05 -34.07 14.64
C GLN A 23 21.57 -34.35 14.74
N ILE A 24 22.38 -33.72 13.87
CA ILE A 24 23.82 -34.01 13.73
C ILE A 24 24.69 -32.90 14.34
N LEU A 25 24.24 -31.64 14.31
CA LEU A 25 25.03 -30.50 14.78
C LEU A 25 24.67 -30.12 16.24
N PRO A 26 25.66 -29.93 17.13
CA PRO A 26 25.44 -29.34 18.44
C PRO A 26 24.72 -27.98 18.33
N THR A 27 23.86 -27.66 19.29
CA THR A 27 23.04 -26.44 19.28
C THR A 27 23.88 -25.16 19.19
N TRP A 28 25.06 -25.14 19.83
CA TRP A 28 25.99 -24.00 19.80
C TRP A 28 26.63 -23.75 18.42
N VAL A 29 26.61 -24.74 17.51
CA VAL A 29 27.02 -24.58 16.11
C VAL A 29 25.80 -24.31 15.22
N ALA A 30 24.72 -25.07 15.41
CA ALA A 30 23.53 -24.98 14.58
C ALA A 30 22.81 -23.62 14.72
N GLN A 31 22.77 -23.03 15.92
CA GLN A 31 22.08 -21.75 16.15
C GLN A 31 22.76 -20.56 15.46
N PRO A 32 24.08 -20.33 15.58
CA PRO A 32 24.76 -19.28 14.84
C PRO A 32 24.64 -19.44 13.32
N LEU A 33 24.81 -20.67 12.79
CA LEU A 33 24.64 -20.94 11.36
C LEU A 33 23.23 -20.63 10.87
N ARG A 34 22.20 -21.01 11.64
CA ARG A 34 20.80 -20.67 11.34
C ARG A 34 20.58 -19.16 11.37
N SER A 35 21.12 -18.47 12.38
CA SER A 35 21.00 -17.01 12.50
C SER A 35 21.66 -16.31 11.31
N LEU A 36 22.88 -16.72 10.94
CA LEU A 36 23.57 -16.19 9.76
C LEU A 36 22.76 -16.44 8.48
N GLY A 37 22.27 -17.67 8.29
CA GLY A 37 21.40 -18.00 7.18
C GLY A 37 20.12 -17.16 7.16
N THR A 38 19.52 -16.86 8.31
CA THR A 38 18.31 -16.01 8.40
C THR A 38 18.61 -14.56 8.02
N VAL A 39 19.73 -14.01 8.52
CA VAL A 39 20.13 -12.62 8.25
C VAL A 39 20.52 -12.41 6.79
N VAL A 40 21.07 -13.43 6.11
CA VAL A 40 21.45 -13.33 4.70
C VAL A 40 20.30 -13.73 3.77
N LEU A 41 19.73 -14.92 3.95
CA LEU A 41 18.73 -15.49 3.05
C LEU A 41 17.36 -14.85 3.22
N GLY A 42 17.01 -14.38 4.42
CA GLY A 42 15.73 -13.73 4.70
C GLY A 42 15.53 -12.45 3.87
N PRO A 43 16.40 -11.44 4.03
CA PRO A 43 16.36 -10.24 3.22
C PRO A 43 16.49 -10.53 1.72
N TRP A 44 17.40 -11.42 1.31
CA TRP A 44 17.53 -11.83 -0.09
C TRP A 44 16.21 -12.37 -0.66
N TRP A 45 15.56 -13.29 0.05
CA TRP A 45 14.29 -13.87 -0.35
C TRP A 45 13.18 -12.82 -0.41
N MET A 46 13.14 -11.89 0.56
CA MET A 46 12.20 -10.77 0.53
C MET A 46 12.45 -9.87 -0.69
N MET A 47 13.71 -9.57 -1.02
CA MET A 47 14.06 -8.76 -2.19
C MET A 47 13.64 -9.41 -3.51
N GLN A 48 13.70 -10.75 -3.60
CA GLN A 48 13.30 -11.50 -4.80
C GLN A 48 11.78 -11.62 -4.95
N ARG A 49 11.04 -11.69 -3.84
CA ARG A 49 9.56 -11.83 -3.87
C ARG A 49 8.82 -10.50 -3.95
N THR A 50 9.41 -9.45 -3.41
CA THR A 50 8.87 -8.09 -3.46
C THR A 50 9.51 -7.31 -4.58
N GLY A 51 9.06 -6.08 -4.82
CA GLY A 51 9.72 -5.19 -5.75
C GLY A 51 10.82 -4.32 -5.13
N TYR A 52 11.34 -4.66 -3.94
CA TYR A 52 12.28 -3.82 -3.18
C TYR A 52 13.51 -3.41 -4.00
N PHE A 53 14.22 -4.36 -4.59
CA PHE A 53 15.45 -4.08 -5.34
C PHE A 53 15.19 -3.14 -6.52
N ARG A 54 14.16 -3.46 -7.33
CA ARG A 54 13.77 -2.63 -8.47
C ARG A 54 13.35 -1.24 -8.00
N SER A 55 12.55 -1.16 -6.93
CA SER A 55 12.07 0.10 -6.37
C SER A 55 13.20 1.02 -5.92
N ALA A 56 14.21 0.47 -5.25
CA ALA A 56 15.40 1.20 -4.85
C ALA A 56 16.17 1.72 -6.07
N TRP A 57 16.31 0.89 -7.11
CA TRP A 57 17.01 1.26 -8.33
C TRP A 57 16.31 2.38 -9.11
N VAL A 58 14.99 2.28 -9.30
CA VAL A 58 14.22 3.26 -10.09
C VAL A 58 13.67 4.42 -9.28
N ARG A 59 13.91 4.43 -7.96
CA ARG A 59 13.41 5.44 -6.99
C ARG A 59 11.89 5.62 -7.03
N LYS A 60 11.15 4.51 -7.22
CA LYS A 60 9.68 4.46 -7.25
C LYS A 60 9.22 3.15 -6.62
N ALA A 61 8.14 3.16 -5.85
CA ALA A 61 7.53 1.93 -5.34
C ALA A 61 6.90 1.15 -6.50
N VAL A 62 7.52 0.03 -6.89
CA VAL A 62 7.08 -0.82 -8.00
C VAL A 62 7.25 -2.30 -7.67
N THR A 63 6.51 -3.18 -8.33
CA THR A 63 6.68 -4.63 -8.26
C THR A 63 7.99 -5.08 -8.91
N THR A 64 8.33 -6.38 -8.81
CA THR A 64 9.43 -6.99 -9.58
C THR A 64 9.29 -6.78 -11.09
N THR A 65 8.06 -6.73 -11.60
CA THR A 65 7.72 -6.49 -13.01
C THR A 65 7.59 -5.01 -13.36
N GLY A 66 7.81 -4.09 -12.41
CA GLY A 66 7.76 -2.65 -12.63
C GLY A 66 6.35 -2.05 -12.58
N GLN A 67 5.34 -2.80 -12.17
CA GLN A 67 3.99 -2.27 -11.97
C GLN A 67 3.95 -1.39 -10.72
N PRO A 68 3.14 -0.31 -10.69
CA PRO A 68 3.03 0.57 -9.53
C PRO A 68 2.71 -0.19 -8.24
N LEU A 69 3.31 0.23 -7.13
CA LEU A 69 2.93 -0.15 -5.77
C LEU A 69 2.65 1.11 -4.95
N PRO A 70 1.68 1.08 -4.03
CA PRO A 70 1.50 2.19 -3.12
C PRO A 70 2.66 2.20 -2.13
N TRP A 71 2.94 3.35 -1.53
CA TRP A 71 3.96 3.48 -0.48
C TRP A 71 3.47 2.97 0.88
N TYR A 72 2.80 1.83 0.89
CA TYR A 72 2.33 1.16 2.10
C TYR A 72 3.32 0.07 2.51
N THR A 73 3.15 -0.47 3.71
CA THR A 73 3.91 -1.66 4.11
C THR A 73 3.49 -2.85 3.23
N TYR A 74 4.41 -3.77 2.92
CA TYR A 74 4.07 -4.96 2.15
C TYR A 74 2.91 -5.76 2.74
N PRO A 75 2.78 -5.96 4.08
CA PRO A 75 1.58 -6.58 4.66
C PRO A 75 0.29 -5.81 4.37
N SER A 76 0.29 -4.47 4.42
CA SER A 76 -0.88 -3.66 4.06
C SER A 76 -1.24 -3.86 2.59
N ILE A 77 -0.26 -3.91 1.69
CA ILE A 77 -0.48 -4.17 0.26
C ILE A 77 -1.09 -5.56 0.06
N GLU A 78 -0.54 -6.59 0.71
CA GLU A 78 -1.07 -7.96 0.64
C GLU A 78 -2.50 -8.06 1.17
N PHE A 79 -2.84 -7.32 2.23
CA PHE A 79 -4.18 -7.26 2.79
C PHE A 79 -5.19 -6.59 1.85
N LEU A 80 -4.78 -5.49 1.21
CA LEU A 80 -5.66 -4.72 0.34
C LEU A 80 -5.83 -5.40 -1.02
N LYS A 81 -4.77 -5.94 -1.62
CA LYS A 81 -4.77 -6.34 -3.05
C LYS A 81 -5.76 -7.45 -3.43
N TYR A 82 -6.28 -8.23 -2.46
CA TYR A 82 -7.21 -9.34 -2.72
C TYR A 82 -8.69 -8.96 -2.55
N ARG A 83 -8.99 -7.69 -2.25
CA ARG A 83 -10.36 -7.21 -2.13
C ARG A 83 -10.90 -6.73 -3.47
N PRO A 84 -12.22 -6.85 -3.70
CA PRO A 84 -12.85 -6.31 -4.89
C PRO A 84 -12.96 -4.79 -4.78
N TYR A 85 -12.48 -4.07 -5.80
CA TYR A 85 -12.58 -2.62 -5.90
C TYR A 85 -13.20 -2.15 -7.23
N ASP A 86 -13.58 -3.06 -8.12
CA ASP A 86 -13.95 -2.75 -9.51
C ASP A 86 -15.14 -1.77 -9.63
N ASP A 87 -15.98 -1.69 -8.58
CA ASP A 87 -17.14 -0.80 -8.46
C ASP A 87 -16.93 0.36 -7.46
N ARG A 88 -15.73 0.50 -6.90
CA ARG A 88 -15.42 1.39 -5.77
C ARG A 88 -14.80 2.71 -6.18
N THR A 89 -15.04 3.72 -5.35
CA THR A 89 -14.47 5.07 -5.51
C THR A 89 -13.43 5.31 -4.41
N VAL A 90 -12.22 5.71 -4.80
CA VAL A 90 -11.09 5.98 -3.90
C VAL A 90 -10.84 7.48 -3.81
N LEU A 91 -10.60 7.99 -2.60
CA LEU A 91 -10.09 9.33 -2.34
C LEU A 91 -8.66 9.24 -1.80
N GLU A 92 -7.74 10.03 -2.34
CA GLU A 92 -6.38 10.14 -1.84
C GLU A 92 -6.01 11.59 -1.51
N PHE A 93 -5.45 11.80 -0.33
CA PHE A 93 -4.73 13.00 0.05
C PHE A 93 -3.23 12.74 -0.08
N GLY A 94 -2.62 13.26 -1.15
CA GLY A 94 -1.26 12.94 -1.61
C GLY A 94 -1.28 11.95 -2.78
N GLY A 95 -0.81 12.39 -3.95
CA GLY A 95 -0.86 11.64 -5.20
C GLY A 95 0.48 11.02 -5.61
N GLY A 96 0.43 9.93 -6.38
CA GLY A 96 1.64 9.32 -6.93
C GLY A 96 1.51 7.85 -7.31
N GLN A 97 2.42 7.02 -6.80
CA GLN A 97 2.42 5.59 -7.12
C GLN A 97 1.20 4.84 -6.57
N SER A 98 0.66 5.26 -5.41
CA SER A 98 -0.59 4.70 -4.87
C SER A 98 -1.77 5.01 -5.78
N THR A 99 -1.82 6.20 -6.37
CA THR A 99 -2.84 6.60 -7.34
C THR A 99 -2.89 5.66 -8.54
N LEU A 100 -1.74 5.35 -9.12
CA LEU A 100 -1.66 4.40 -10.23
C LEU A 100 -2.04 2.97 -9.80
N TRP A 101 -1.70 2.58 -8.57
CA TRP A 101 -2.07 1.28 -8.02
C TRP A 101 -3.58 1.16 -7.79
N TRP A 102 -4.23 2.21 -7.29
CA TRP A 102 -5.69 2.28 -7.13
C TRP A 102 -6.40 2.39 -8.48
N ALA A 103 -5.89 3.17 -9.43
CA ALA A 103 -6.48 3.32 -10.75
C ALA A 103 -6.61 1.99 -11.51
N ALA A 104 -5.69 1.05 -11.28
CA ALA A 104 -5.73 -0.27 -11.87
C ALA A 104 -6.75 -1.24 -11.21
N ARG A 105 -7.41 -0.82 -10.13
CA ARG A 105 -8.27 -1.68 -9.28
C ARG A 105 -9.64 -1.09 -9.01
N ALA A 106 -9.74 0.24 -8.94
CA ALA A 106 -10.94 0.97 -8.57
C ALA A 106 -11.67 1.51 -9.80
N LYS A 107 -12.98 1.72 -9.67
CA LYS A 107 -13.80 2.35 -10.69
C LYS A 107 -13.37 3.80 -10.94
N HIS A 108 -13.18 4.56 -9.85
CA HIS A 108 -12.80 5.96 -9.88
C HIS A 108 -11.80 6.27 -8.76
N VAL A 109 -10.86 7.17 -9.05
CA VAL A 109 -9.90 7.67 -8.07
C VAL A 109 -9.89 9.19 -8.12
N VAL A 110 -10.14 9.84 -6.98
CA VAL A 110 -9.97 11.27 -6.78
C VAL A 110 -8.70 11.46 -5.95
N THR A 111 -7.74 12.22 -6.45
CA THR A 111 -6.45 12.42 -5.79
C THR A 111 -6.13 13.90 -5.68
N LEU A 112 -5.79 14.35 -4.48
CA LEU A 112 -5.44 15.72 -4.15
C LEU A 112 -3.92 15.81 -3.89
N GLU A 113 -3.20 16.64 -4.64
CA GLU A 113 -1.75 16.80 -4.53
C GLU A 113 -1.37 18.23 -4.13
N GLY A 114 -0.45 18.34 -3.16
CA GLY A 114 -0.03 19.60 -2.55
C GLY A 114 1.25 20.19 -3.16
N ASP A 115 2.11 19.35 -3.72
CA ASP A 115 3.35 19.78 -4.38
C ASP A 115 3.07 20.06 -5.86
N GLU A 116 3.16 21.34 -6.24
CA GLU A 116 2.86 21.76 -7.61
C GLU A 116 3.81 21.14 -8.65
N SER A 117 5.09 21.00 -8.30
CA SER A 117 6.10 20.45 -9.20
C SER A 117 5.83 18.97 -9.48
N TRP A 118 5.47 18.23 -8.43
CA TRP A 118 5.11 16.83 -8.48
C TRP A 118 3.78 16.62 -9.20
N TYR A 119 2.75 17.43 -8.89
CA TYR A 119 1.48 17.44 -9.61
C TYR A 119 1.71 17.58 -11.12
N ARG A 120 2.48 18.58 -11.55
CA ARG A 120 2.82 18.81 -12.96
C ARG A 120 3.56 17.62 -13.56
N GLN A 121 4.44 16.96 -12.81
CA GLN A 121 5.18 15.78 -13.25
C GLN A 121 4.28 14.55 -13.44
N ILE A 122 3.33 14.31 -12.54
CA ILE A 122 2.52 13.08 -12.55
C ILE A 122 1.24 13.20 -13.37
N ARG A 123 0.71 14.41 -13.62
CA ARG A 123 -0.57 14.60 -14.32
C ARG A 123 -0.67 13.87 -15.66
N GLY A 124 0.43 13.83 -16.43
CA GLY A 124 0.46 13.19 -17.75
C GLY A 124 0.53 11.66 -17.69
N GLN A 125 0.70 11.09 -16.50
CA GLN A 125 0.77 9.64 -16.27
C GLN A 125 -0.57 9.09 -15.77
N MET A 126 -1.54 9.96 -15.44
CA MET A 126 -2.80 9.56 -14.83
C MET A 126 -3.73 8.91 -15.85
N PRO A 127 -4.25 7.69 -15.58
CA PRO A 127 -5.28 7.07 -16.40
C PRO A 127 -6.59 7.86 -16.41
N ALA A 128 -7.48 7.53 -17.35
CA ALA A 128 -8.75 8.23 -17.56
C ALA A 128 -9.72 8.16 -16.36
N ASN A 129 -9.59 7.16 -15.48
CA ASN A 129 -10.41 7.01 -14.28
C ASN A 129 -9.87 7.77 -13.06
N VAL A 130 -8.80 8.55 -13.22
CA VAL A 130 -8.20 9.37 -12.16
C VAL A 130 -8.55 10.85 -12.37
N ALA A 131 -9.15 11.46 -11.36
CA ALA A 131 -9.30 12.90 -11.22
C ALA A 131 -8.19 13.43 -10.30
N LEU A 132 -7.11 13.98 -10.90
CA LEU A 132 -5.98 14.54 -10.17
C LEU A 132 -6.16 16.06 -10.01
N HIS A 133 -6.20 16.52 -8.76
CA HIS A 133 -6.38 17.92 -8.40
C HIS A 133 -5.17 18.46 -7.66
N TYR A 134 -4.72 19.65 -8.05
CA TYR A 134 -3.75 20.40 -7.27
C TYR A 134 -4.47 21.18 -6.17
N VAL A 135 -3.96 21.13 -4.95
CA VAL A 135 -4.43 21.93 -3.82
C VAL A 135 -3.25 22.65 -3.18
N SER A 136 -3.43 23.93 -2.87
CA SER A 136 -2.36 24.74 -2.28
C SER A 136 -1.96 24.24 -0.89
N MET A 137 -0.68 24.33 -0.57
CA MET A 137 -0.10 24.02 0.75
C MET A 137 0.41 25.28 1.48
N ASN A 138 -0.10 26.46 1.10
CA ASN A 138 0.31 27.73 1.70
C ASN A 138 -0.14 27.85 3.16
N SER A 139 -1.38 27.47 3.46
CA SER A 139 -1.92 27.39 4.81
C SER A 139 -2.94 26.25 4.94
N PRO A 140 -3.19 25.75 6.17
CA PRO A 140 -4.22 24.75 6.42
C PRO A 140 -5.61 25.21 5.95
N GLU A 141 -5.98 26.46 6.19
CA GLU A 141 -7.31 27.00 5.86
C GLU A 141 -7.54 27.03 4.35
N GLU A 142 -6.54 27.51 3.59
CA GLU A 142 -6.58 27.53 2.12
C GLU A 142 -6.65 26.11 1.55
N ASN A 143 -5.83 25.19 2.09
CA ASN A 143 -5.84 23.79 1.66
C ASN A 143 -7.18 23.12 1.90
N ILE A 144 -7.75 23.27 3.11
CA ILE A 144 -9.04 22.69 3.49
C ILE A 144 -10.16 23.23 2.59
N ALA A 145 -10.18 24.54 2.33
CA ALA A 145 -11.17 25.15 1.45
C ALA A 145 -11.06 24.61 0.02
N ALA A 146 -9.84 24.46 -0.51
CA ALA A 146 -9.60 23.88 -1.83
C ALA A 146 -10.03 22.41 -1.91
N VAL A 147 -9.71 21.61 -0.89
CA VAL A 147 -10.16 20.21 -0.78
C VAL A 147 -11.69 20.15 -0.78
N GLN A 148 -12.37 20.97 0.01
CA GLN A 148 -13.83 20.98 0.06
C GLN A 148 -14.46 21.35 -1.28
N ALA A 149 -13.90 22.34 -1.98
CA ALA A 149 -14.36 22.71 -3.31
C ALA A 149 -14.25 21.54 -4.29
N VAL A 150 -13.09 20.86 -4.31
CA VAL A 150 -12.89 19.66 -5.15
C VAL A 150 -13.89 18.56 -4.80
N LEU A 151 -14.10 18.25 -3.51
CA LEU A 151 -15.03 17.21 -3.09
C LEU A 151 -16.49 17.54 -3.46
N ALA A 152 -16.87 18.81 -3.41
CA ALA A 152 -18.20 19.25 -3.83
C ALA A 152 -18.43 19.10 -5.35
N GLU A 153 -17.38 19.29 -6.15
CA GLU A 153 -17.43 19.20 -7.61
C GLU A 153 -17.19 17.79 -8.16
N ALA A 154 -16.57 16.90 -7.39
CA ALA A 154 -16.19 15.54 -7.81
C ALA A 154 -17.38 14.64 -8.19
N GLY A 155 -18.62 15.06 -7.90
CA GLY A 155 -19.83 14.28 -8.21
C GLY A 155 -20.02 13.04 -7.33
N HIS A 156 -19.14 12.85 -6.34
CA HIS A 156 -19.16 11.77 -5.36
C HIS A 156 -19.33 12.33 -3.96
N THR A 157 -20.34 11.87 -3.23
CA THR A 157 -20.57 12.27 -1.83
C THR A 157 -19.86 11.38 -0.82
N HIS A 158 -19.56 10.13 -1.20
CA HIS A 158 -18.92 9.15 -0.33
C HIS A 158 -17.86 8.34 -1.10
N TYR A 159 -16.83 7.90 -0.38
CA TYR A 159 -15.72 7.12 -0.90
C TYR A 159 -15.55 5.82 -0.11
N ASP A 160 -15.30 4.71 -0.81
CA ASP A 160 -15.14 3.39 -0.22
C ASP A 160 -13.75 3.19 0.40
N VAL A 161 -12.75 3.89 -0.15
CA VAL A 161 -11.40 3.90 0.39
C VAL A 161 -10.92 5.33 0.44
N ILE A 162 -10.40 5.73 1.59
CA ILE A 162 -9.76 7.04 1.74
C ILE A 162 -8.33 6.83 2.23
N ALA A 163 -7.35 7.24 1.44
CA ALA A 163 -5.94 7.20 1.81
C ALA A 163 -5.45 8.60 2.20
N ILE A 164 -5.05 8.76 3.46
CA ILE A 164 -4.49 10.00 4.01
C ILE A 164 -2.97 9.84 4.06
N ASP A 165 -2.27 10.29 3.01
CA ASP A 165 -0.83 10.08 2.85
C ASP A 165 -0.01 11.37 2.59
N GLY A 166 -0.64 12.54 2.71
CA GLY A 166 -0.04 13.84 2.43
C GLY A 166 -0.94 14.98 2.90
N LEU A 167 -0.61 16.20 2.48
CA LEU A 167 -1.32 17.43 2.85
C LEU A 167 -1.33 17.67 4.39
N TYR A 168 -2.27 18.49 4.87
CA TYR A 168 -2.54 18.74 6.29
C TYR A 168 -3.36 17.60 6.90
N ARG A 169 -2.69 16.45 7.11
CA ARG A 169 -3.33 15.17 7.46
C ARG A 169 -4.29 15.29 8.64
N ASN A 170 -3.85 15.89 9.74
CA ASN A 170 -4.62 15.97 10.98
C ASN A 170 -5.89 16.81 10.79
N GLU A 171 -5.76 17.89 10.04
CA GLU A 171 -6.79 18.86 9.73
C GLU A 171 -7.81 18.30 8.73
N LEU A 172 -7.39 17.34 7.89
CA LEU A 172 -8.23 16.69 6.89
C LEU A 172 -8.92 15.42 7.39
N VAL A 173 -8.54 14.85 8.54
CA VAL A 173 -9.23 13.68 9.12
C VAL A 173 -10.75 13.91 9.26
N PRO A 174 -11.27 15.05 9.78
CA PRO A 174 -12.71 15.27 9.88
C PRO A 174 -13.41 15.20 8.51
N ARG A 175 -12.78 15.76 7.47
CA ARG A 175 -13.32 15.74 6.10
C ARG A 175 -13.27 14.35 5.48
N ALA A 176 -12.21 13.60 5.76
CA ALA A 176 -12.13 12.19 5.38
C ALA A 176 -13.26 11.38 6.02
N LEU A 177 -13.55 11.59 7.30
CA LEU A 177 -14.64 10.90 7.99
C LEU A 177 -16.03 11.28 7.43
N GLU A 178 -16.26 12.57 7.15
CA GLU A 178 -17.50 13.06 6.54
C GLU A 178 -17.74 12.45 5.14
N ALA A 179 -16.66 12.21 4.38
CA ALA A 179 -16.70 11.67 3.03
C ALA A 179 -16.62 10.12 2.97
N LEU A 180 -16.52 9.43 4.11
CA LEU A 180 -16.37 7.97 4.13
C LEU A 180 -17.71 7.27 3.92
N SER A 181 -17.76 6.27 3.04
CA SER A 181 -18.96 5.44 2.89
C SER A 181 -19.20 4.59 4.15
N GLY A 182 -20.44 4.12 4.36
CA GLY A 182 -20.82 3.38 5.58
C GLY A 182 -19.99 2.11 5.84
N ASP A 183 -19.56 1.43 4.77
CA ASP A 183 -18.69 0.25 4.82
C ASP A 183 -17.25 0.57 4.36
N GLY A 184 -16.91 1.85 4.29
CA GLY A 184 -15.64 2.34 3.78
C GLY A 184 -14.48 2.13 4.74
N VAL A 185 -13.26 2.26 4.22
CA VAL A 185 -12.03 2.16 5.01
C VAL A 185 -11.13 3.37 4.86
N ILE A 186 -10.53 3.81 5.97
CA ILE A 186 -9.48 4.83 5.96
C ILE A 186 -8.12 4.16 6.14
N LEU A 187 -7.17 4.55 5.29
CA LEU A 187 -5.76 4.18 5.38
C LEU A 187 -4.97 5.45 5.72
N SER A 188 -4.28 5.47 6.85
CA SER A 188 -3.42 6.59 7.25
C SER A 188 -2.01 6.10 7.56
N ARG A 189 -1.01 6.86 7.13
CA ARG A 189 0.40 6.68 7.56
C ARG A 189 0.74 7.65 8.68
#